data_AF-A0A3D1IL75-F1
#
_entry.id   AF-A0A3D1IL75-F1
#
_cell.length_a   1.000
_cell.length_b   1.000
_cell.length_c   1.000
_cell.angle_alpha   90.00
_cell.angle_beta   90.00
_cell.angle_gamma   90.00
#
_symmetry.space_group_name_H-M   'P 1'
#
loop_
_entity.id
_entity.type
_entity.pdbx_description
1 polymer ?
#
loop_
_entity_poly.entity_id
_entity_poly.type
_entity_poly.pdbx_seq_one_letter_code
_entity_poly.pdbx_strand_id
1 'polypeptide(L)'
;MTGRSTGWWQRPVWFTAAMVLFVAVFVSTAVMRDRVYAATDPETELLYIPSGPVLARMALSFDALLADVYWIRALQHYGGTKRGDGEAKSYDLLGPLLEITTTLDPHFNAAYRFGAIFLTEAYPNGPGRPDLAVALLEKGIEQMPDRWEYYMDIGFIYYWWVKDYGRAAEWFDKAADVPGASWWLRSLAANTLAAGGSRGSSRML
;
A
#
# COMPACT_ATOMS: atom_id res chain seq x y z
N MET A 1 -10.81 -8.44 -65.39
CA MET A 1 -11.81 -8.17 -64.33
C MET A 1 -11.32 -8.81 -63.04
N THR A 2 -10.79 -8.03 -62.11
CA THR A 2 -10.31 -8.52 -60.80
C THR A 2 -10.93 -7.64 -59.72
N GLY A 3 -11.95 -8.14 -59.02
CA GLY A 3 -12.59 -7.45 -57.91
C GLY A 3 -11.69 -7.47 -56.67
N ARG A 4 -11.29 -6.31 -56.18
CA ARG A 4 -10.66 -6.17 -54.86
C ARG A 4 -11.74 -6.37 -53.80
N SER A 5 -11.64 -7.45 -53.01
CA SER A 5 -12.42 -7.60 -51.78
C SER A 5 -11.97 -6.54 -50.78
N THR A 6 -12.88 -5.64 -50.38
CA THR A 6 -12.63 -4.65 -49.33
C THR A 6 -12.55 -5.36 -47.97
N GLY A 7 -11.43 -5.19 -47.28
CA GLY A 7 -11.19 -5.79 -45.96
C GLY A 7 -12.19 -5.26 -44.92
N TRP A 8 -12.56 -6.11 -43.96
CA TRP A 8 -13.54 -5.81 -42.91
C TRP A 8 -13.24 -4.54 -42.09
N TRP A 9 -11.99 -4.07 -42.08
CA TRP A 9 -11.52 -2.82 -41.48
C TRP A 9 -12.02 -1.53 -42.16
N GLN A 10 -12.61 -1.60 -43.36
CA GLN A 10 -13.13 -0.42 -44.08
C GLN A 10 -14.60 -0.07 -43.77
N ARG A 11 -15.20 -0.71 -42.77
CA ARG A 11 -16.59 -0.42 -42.37
C ARG A 11 -16.61 0.37 -41.04
N PRO A 12 -16.35 1.69 -41.07
CA PRO A 12 -16.24 2.51 -39.86
C PRO A 12 -17.49 2.44 -38.98
N VAL A 13 -18.67 2.22 -39.59
CA VAL A 13 -19.96 2.15 -38.89
C VAL A 13 -20.04 0.97 -37.91
N TRP A 14 -19.47 -0.20 -38.24
CA TRP A 14 -19.50 -1.35 -37.33
C TRP A 14 -18.49 -1.21 -36.20
N PHE A 15 -17.34 -0.61 -36.50
CA PHE A 15 -16.31 -0.31 -35.49
C PHE A 15 -16.78 0.76 -34.51
N THR A 16 -17.41 1.84 -35.00
CA THR A 16 -17.99 2.87 -34.14
C THR A 16 -19.18 2.35 -33.34
N ALA A 17 -20.05 1.54 -33.94
CA ALA A 17 -21.14 0.90 -33.21
C ALA A 17 -20.63 -0.05 -32.11
N ALA A 18 -19.59 -0.85 -32.40
CA ALA A 18 -18.95 -1.71 -31.40
C ALA A 18 -18.29 -0.89 -30.29
N MET A 19 -17.60 0.22 -30.61
CA MET A 19 -16.97 1.10 -29.63
C MET A 19 -18.02 1.77 -28.73
N VAL A 20 -19.11 2.29 -29.32
CA VAL A 20 -20.20 2.92 -28.56
C VAL A 20 -20.90 1.89 -27.66
N LEU A 21 -21.13 0.67 -28.15
CA LEU A 21 -21.68 -0.41 -27.34
C LEU A 21 -20.74 -0.76 -26.19
N PHE A 22 -19.43 -0.84 -26.45
CA PHE A 22 -18.44 -1.14 -25.43
C PHE A 22 -18.37 -0.05 -24.35
N VAL A 23 -18.39 1.23 -24.75
CA VAL A 23 -18.46 2.38 -23.83
C VAL A 23 -19.77 2.38 -23.05
N ALA A 24 -20.90 2.10 -23.70
CA ALA A 24 -22.20 2.04 -23.03
C ALA A 24 -22.27 0.90 -22.01
N VAL A 25 -21.73 -0.28 -22.33
CA VAL A 25 -21.61 -1.41 -21.41
C VAL A 25 -20.66 -1.04 -20.26
N PHE A 26 -19.52 -0.43 -20.54
CA PHE A 26 -18.58 0.00 -19.51
C PHE A 26 -19.20 1.02 -18.55
N VAL A 27 -19.84 2.08 -19.07
CA VAL A 27 -20.51 3.11 -18.25
C VAL A 27 -21.68 2.52 -17.47
N SER A 28 -22.49 1.65 -18.09
CA SER A 28 -23.60 1.02 -17.38
C SER A 28 -23.14 0.06 -16.28
N THR A 29 -22.05 -0.70 -16.50
CA THR A 29 -21.44 -1.51 -15.42
C THR A 29 -20.86 -0.63 -14.31
N ALA A 30 -20.23 0.50 -14.63
CA ALA A 30 -19.71 1.44 -13.63
C ALA A 30 -20.85 2.08 -12.81
N VAL A 31 -21.92 2.52 -13.46
CA VAL A 31 -23.09 3.10 -12.79
C VAL A 31 -23.85 2.05 -11.98
N MET A 32 -23.96 0.82 -12.48
CA MET A 32 -24.58 -0.27 -11.74
C MET A 32 -23.71 -0.66 -10.54
N ARG A 33 -22.38 -0.65 -10.70
CA ARG A 33 -21.43 -0.82 -9.60
C ARG A 33 -21.65 0.28 -8.56
N ASP A 34 -21.60 1.54 -8.94
CA ASP A 34 -21.76 2.63 -7.97
C ASP A 34 -23.13 2.59 -7.27
N ARG A 35 -24.20 2.13 -7.93
CA ARG A 35 -25.52 1.97 -7.31
C ARG A 35 -25.64 0.75 -6.39
N VAL A 36 -25.02 -0.37 -6.74
CA VAL A 36 -25.05 -1.61 -5.94
C VAL A 36 -24.07 -1.54 -4.76
N TYR A 37 -22.92 -0.89 -4.96
CA TYR A 37 -21.85 -0.76 -3.98
C TYR A 37 -22.00 0.45 -3.06
N ALA A 38 -22.88 1.42 -3.37
CA ALA A 38 -23.27 2.46 -2.41
C ALA A 38 -24.10 1.91 -1.22
N ALA A 39 -24.58 0.67 -1.30
CA ALA A 39 -25.47 0.07 -0.31
C ALA A 39 -24.88 -1.15 0.42
N THR A 40 -23.65 -1.57 0.12
CA THR A 40 -23.07 -2.80 0.67
C THR A 40 -21.83 -2.49 1.48
N ASP A 41 -21.81 -2.99 2.73
CA ASP A 41 -20.67 -2.92 3.65
C ASP A 41 -19.41 -3.53 2.99
N PRO A 42 -18.29 -2.78 2.83
CA PRO A 42 -17.11 -3.25 2.11
C PRO A 42 -16.42 -4.49 2.70
N GLU A 43 -16.78 -4.88 3.92
CA GLU A 43 -16.08 -5.92 4.69
C GLU A 43 -16.38 -7.37 4.21
N THR A 44 -17.41 -7.61 3.39
CA THR A 44 -17.87 -8.98 3.08
C THR A 44 -17.74 -9.42 1.61
N GLU A 45 -16.96 -8.72 0.78
CA GLU A 45 -16.68 -9.15 -0.60
C GLU A 45 -15.18 -9.48 -0.83
N LEU A 46 -14.56 -10.08 0.20
CA LEU A 46 -13.13 -10.39 0.29
C LEU A 46 -12.58 -11.37 -0.77
N LEU A 47 -13.36 -11.88 -1.73
CA LEU A 47 -12.86 -12.98 -2.58
C LEU A 47 -13.44 -13.09 -3.99
N TYR A 48 -13.73 -11.99 -4.69
CA TYR A 48 -14.03 -12.09 -6.12
C TYR A 48 -12.76 -12.08 -6.98
N ILE A 49 -12.10 -13.24 -7.03
CA ILE A 49 -11.33 -13.65 -8.21
C ILE A 49 -12.01 -14.89 -8.82
N PRO A 50 -12.30 -14.92 -10.13
CA PRO A 50 -13.11 -15.98 -10.72
C PRO A 50 -12.29 -17.26 -10.88
N SER A 51 -12.69 -18.35 -10.20
CA SER A 51 -12.28 -19.75 -10.38
C SER A 51 -10.77 -20.07 -10.37
N GLY A 52 -10.36 -21.02 -9.52
CA GLY A 52 -8.96 -21.45 -9.32
C GLY A 52 -8.11 -21.70 -10.59
N PRO A 53 -8.64 -22.23 -11.71
CA PRO A 53 -7.84 -22.45 -12.92
C PRO A 53 -7.44 -21.18 -13.68
N VAL A 54 -8.22 -20.10 -13.58
CA VAL A 54 -7.89 -18.80 -14.18
C VAL A 54 -6.88 -18.08 -13.30
N LEU A 55 -7.06 -18.17 -11.98
CA LEU A 55 -6.11 -17.68 -10.99
C LEU A 55 -4.72 -18.29 -11.18
N ALA A 56 -4.63 -19.61 -11.32
CA ALA A 56 -3.38 -20.34 -11.50
C ALA A 56 -2.67 -20.02 -12.83
N ARG A 57 -3.41 -19.60 -13.87
CA ARG A 57 -2.83 -19.17 -15.15
C ARG A 57 -2.44 -17.69 -15.18
N MET A 58 -3.01 -16.88 -14.30
CA MET A 58 -2.64 -15.48 -14.14
C MET A 58 -1.49 -15.26 -13.14
N ALA A 59 -1.46 -16.03 -12.05
CA ALA A 59 -0.55 -15.89 -10.89
C ALA A 59 0.90 -16.35 -11.12
N LEU A 60 1.36 -16.44 -12.38
CA LEU A 60 2.79 -16.63 -12.68
C LEU A 60 3.37 -15.49 -13.53
N SER A 61 2.53 -14.66 -14.16
CA SER A 61 2.95 -13.51 -14.98
C SER A 61 2.31 -12.18 -14.57
N PHE A 62 1.40 -12.18 -13.60
CA PHE A 62 0.65 -10.99 -13.19
C PHE A 62 0.70 -10.70 -11.69
N ASP A 63 1.63 -11.28 -10.95
CA ASP A 63 1.74 -11.03 -9.51
C ASP A 63 1.95 -9.53 -9.23
N ALA A 64 2.77 -8.85 -10.02
CA ALA A 64 2.92 -7.40 -9.96
C ALA A 64 1.59 -6.64 -10.24
N LEU A 65 0.81 -7.07 -11.24
CA LEU A 65 -0.50 -6.44 -11.50
C LEU A 65 -1.52 -6.73 -10.39
N LEU A 66 -1.48 -7.92 -9.80
CA LEU A 66 -2.32 -8.25 -8.65
C LEU A 66 -1.89 -7.45 -7.43
N ALA A 67 -0.59 -7.27 -7.21
CA ALA A 67 -0.06 -6.40 -6.17
C ALA A 67 -0.59 -4.97 -6.34
N ASP A 68 -0.58 -4.41 -7.55
CA ASP A 68 -1.17 -3.10 -7.85
C ASP A 68 -2.68 -3.05 -7.49
N VAL A 69 -3.45 -4.09 -7.82
CA VAL A 69 -4.87 -4.18 -7.47
C VAL A 69 -5.07 -4.19 -5.97
N TYR A 70 -4.31 -5.00 -5.22
CA TYR A 70 -4.39 -5.05 -3.76
C TYR A 70 -3.90 -3.77 -3.10
N TRP A 71 -2.90 -3.10 -3.68
CA TRP A 71 -2.45 -1.78 -3.24
C TRP A 71 -3.55 -0.72 -3.38
N ILE A 72 -4.23 -0.67 -4.53
CA ILE A 72 -5.37 0.23 -4.73
C ILE A 72 -6.49 -0.07 -3.73
N ARG A 73 -6.75 -1.35 -3.42
CA ARG A 73 -7.71 -1.74 -2.38
C ARG A 73 -7.28 -1.28 -0.99
N ALA A 74 -6.00 -1.40 -0.64
CA ALA A 74 -5.47 -0.90 0.62
C ALA A 74 -5.68 0.63 0.75
N LEU A 75 -5.37 1.38 -0.32
CA LEU A 75 -5.60 2.82 -0.39
C LEU A 75 -7.06 3.20 -0.28
N GLN A 76 -7.95 2.48 -0.97
CA GLN A 76 -9.39 2.73 -0.92
C GLN A 76 -9.98 2.40 0.45
N HIS A 77 -9.57 1.29 1.06
CA HIS A 77 -10.01 0.91 2.41
C HIS A 77 -9.54 1.95 3.43
N TYR A 78 -8.25 2.27 3.46
CA TYR A 78 -7.72 3.29 4.37
C TYR A 78 -8.37 4.66 4.16
N GLY A 79 -8.41 5.14 2.92
CA GLY A 79 -8.97 6.45 2.58
C GLY A 79 -10.49 6.53 2.79
N GLY A 80 -11.22 5.46 2.50
CA GLY A 80 -12.66 5.33 2.71
C GLY A 80 -13.01 5.36 4.18
N THR A 81 -12.36 4.51 4.99
CA THR A 81 -12.52 4.51 6.46
C THR A 81 -12.14 5.87 7.05
N LYS A 82 -11.02 6.46 6.64
CA LYS A 82 -10.55 7.74 7.17
C LYS A 82 -11.53 8.88 6.88
N ARG A 83 -12.18 8.89 5.72
CA ARG A 83 -13.16 9.92 5.33
C ARG A 83 -14.57 9.64 5.80
N GLY A 84 -14.89 8.41 6.21
CA GLY A 84 -16.21 8.06 6.70
C GLY A 84 -16.59 8.88 7.93
N ASP A 85 -17.88 9.21 8.06
CA ASP A 85 -18.43 9.99 9.18
C ASP A 85 -18.86 9.09 10.37
N GLY A 86 -18.63 7.78 10.28
CA GLY A 86 -18.95 6.83 11.34
C GLY A 86 -18.10 7.05 12.60
N GLU A 87 -18.74 6.96 13.77
CA GLU A 87 -18.08 7.14 15.07
C GLU A 87 -17.06 6.02 15.39
N ALA A 88 -17.28 4.82 14.84
CA ALA A 88 -16.39 3.66 14.97
C ALA A 88 -15.74 3.32 13.62
N LYS A 89 -14.47 3.74 13.45
CA LYS A 89 -13.69 3.46 12.23
C LYS A 89 -12.92 2.15 12.38
N SER A 90 -13.18 1.19 11.48
CA SER A 90 -12.43 -0.07 11.38
C SER A 90 -11.42 -0.03 10.25
N TYR A 91 -10.17 -0.34 10.58
CA TYR A 91 -9.04 -0.43 9.64
C TYR A 91 -8.49 -1.86 9.55
N ASP A 92 -9.28 -2.85 9.99
CA ASP A 92 -8.80 -4.23 10.22
C ASP A 92 -8.29 -4.91 8.95
N LEU A 93 -8.78 -4.51 7.77
CA LEU A 93 -8.34 -5.05 6.49
C LEU A 93 -7.05 -4.41 5.97
N LEU A 94 -6.59 -3.28 6.52
CA LEU A 94 -5.41 -2.60 6.02
C LEU A 94 -4.15 -3.47 6.10
N GLY A 95 -3.90 -4.10 7.26
CA GLY A 95 -2.76 -5.00 7.44
C GLY A 95 -2.77 -6.18 6.45
N PRO A 96 -3.86 -6.98 6.39
CA PRO A 96 -3.99 -8.07 5.42
C PRO A 96 -3.82 -7.65 3.96
N LEU A 97 -4.35 -6.48 3.56
CA LEU A 97 -4.21 -5.98 2.19
C LEU A 97 -2.75 -5.63 1.87
N LEU A 98 -2.03 -5.02 2.79
CA LEU A 98 -0.59 -4.72 2.63
C LEU A 98 0.26 -5.99 2.62
N GLU A 99 -0.10 -6.98 3.42
CA GLU A 99 0.59 -8.27 3.48
C GLU A 99 0.45 -9.04 2.16
N ILE A 100 -0.75 -9.09 1.58
CA ILE A 100 -0.97 -9.70 0.27
C ILE A 100 -0.21 -8.92 -0.81
N THR A 101 -0.30 -7.59 -0.81
CA THR A 101 0.39 -6.73 -1.78
C THR A 101 1.89 -6.99 -1.83
N THR A 102 2.54 -7.00 -0.66
CA THR A 102 3.99 -7.20 -0.54
C THR A 102 4.44 -8.65 -0.72
N THR A 103 3.53 -9.61 -0.58
CA THR A 103 3.81 -11.02 -0.91
C THR A 103 3.79 -11.24 -2.42
N LEU A 104 2.87 -10.57 -3.13
CA LEU A 104 2.75 -10.64 -4.59
C LEU A 104 3.87 -9.87 -5.30
N ASP A 105 4.25 -8.69 -4.79
CA ASP A 105 5.43 -7.96 -5.27
C ASP A 105 6.35 -7.57 -4.09
N PRO A 106 7.36 -8.43 -3.81
CA PRO A 106 8.34 -8.18 -2.75
C PRO A 106 9.19 -6.91 -2.95
N HIS A 107 9.22 -6.35 -4.17
CA HIS A 107 10.01 -5.15 -4.47
C HIS A 107 9.15 -3.87 -4.52
N PHE A 108 7.86 -3.96 -4.12
CA PHE A 108 6.92 -2.85 -4.18
C PHE A 108 7.17 -1.80 -3.09
N ASN A 109 8.16 -0.95 -3.31
CA ASN A 109 8.63 0.03 -2.33
C ASN A 109 7.53 0.93 -1.74
N ALA A 110 6.58 1.38 -2.56
CA ALA A 110 5.50 2.23 -2.10
C ALA A 110 4.59 1.52 -1.07
N ALA A 111 4.30 0.24 -1.27
CA ALA A 111 3.45 -0.54 -0.37
C ALA A 111 4.09 -0.68 1.02
N TYR A 112 5.40 -0.88 1.09
CA TYR A 112 6.14 -0.91 2.36
C TYR A 112 6.13 0.45 3.07
N ARG A 113 6.63 1.50 2.41
CA ARG A 113 6.86 2.80 3.05
C ARG A 113 5.55 3.51 3.40
N PHE A 114 4.64 3.63 2.43
CA PHE A 114 3.36 4.29 2.67
C PHE A 114 2.42 3.41 3.48
N GLY A 115 2.46 2.08 3.30
CA GLY A 115 1.70 1.15 4.14
C GLY A 115 2.08 1.27 5.62
N ALA A 116 3.38 1.35 5.93
CA ALA A 116 3.85 1.59 7.29
C ALA A 116 3.34 2.92 7.87
N ILE A 117 3.36 4.00 7.08
CA ILE A 117 2.77 5.29 7.49
C ILE A 117 1.28 5.11 7.81
N PHE A 118 0.51 4.49 6.92
CA PHE A 118 -0.93 4.29 7.14
C PHE A 118 -1.22 3.44 8.39
N LEU A 119 -0.40 2.42 8.66
CA LEU A 119 -0.53 1.58 9.84
C LEU A 119 -0.19 2.34 11.14
N THR A 120 0.75 3.29 11.11
CA THR A 120 1.14 4.05 12.31
C THR A 120 0.22 5.20 12.68
N GLU A 121 -0.51 5.77 11.71
CA GLU A 121 -1.45 6.87 11.94
C GLU A 121 -2.41 6.57 13.10
N ALA A 122 -2.50 7.49 14.06
CA ALA A 122 -3.28 7.30 15.27
C ALA A 122 -4.80 7.37 14.99
N TYR A 123 -5.59 6.67 15.79
CA TYR A 123 -7.04 6.78 15.78
C TYR A 123 -7.48 8.24 16.01
N PRO A 124 -8.49 8.78 15.29
CA PRO A 124 -9.36 8.11 14.30
C PRO A 124 -8.83 8.10 12.86
N ASN A 125 -7.65 8.66 12.62
CA ASN A 125 -7.07 8.85 11.29
C ASN A 125 -6.34 7.62 10.73
N GLY A 126 -6.16 6.59 11.55
CA GLY A 126 -5.58 5.30 11.20
C GLY A 126 -5.74 4.29 12.34
N PRO A 127 -5.17 3.08 12.19
CA PRO A 127 -5.32 1.99 13.15
C PRO A 127 -4.43 2.12 14.40
N GLY A 128 -3.42 3.00 14.40
CA GLY A 128 -2.48 3.14 15.52
C GLY A 128 -1.69 1.86 15.81
N ARG A 129 -1.25 1.17 14.76
CA ARG A 129 -0.54 -0.13 14.81
C ARG A 129 0.92 0.01 14.37
N PRO A 130 1.77 0.67 15.17
CA PRO A 130 3.20 0.78 14.89
C PRO A 130 3.90 -0.59 14.89
N ASP A 131 3.36 -1.57 15.60
CA ASP A 131 3.83 -2.96 15.59
C ASP A 131 3.70 -3.60 14.20
N LEU A 132 2.55 -3.45 13.54
CA LEU A 132 2.35 -3.96 12.18
C LEU A 132 3.19 -3.20 11.16
N ALA A 133 3.38 -1.89 11.35
CA ALA A 133 4.22 -1.08 10.48
C ALA A 133 5.70 -1.50 10.52
N VAL A 134 6.22 -1.78 11.72
CA VAL A 134 7.59 -2.31 11.87
C VAL A 134 7.70 -3.69 11.23
N ALA A 135 6.76 -4.60 11.49
CA ALA A 135 6.77 -5.94 10.89
C ALA A 135 6.74 -5.90 9.34
N LEU A 136 5.95 -4.99 8.77
CA LEU A 136 5.89 -4.78 7.32
C LEU A 136 7.25 -4.32 6.77
N LEU A 137 7.91 -3.36 7.43
CA LEU A 137 9.23 -2.86 6.99
C LEU A 137 10.34 -3.89 7.20
N GLU A 138 10.29 -4.67 8.29
CA GLU A 138 11.22 -5.79 8.52
C GLU A 138 11.10 -6.84 7.41
N LYS A 139 9.88 -7.21 7.00
CA LYS A 139 9.65 -8.04 5.81
C LYS A 139 10.26 -7.42 4.55
N GLY A 140 10.16 -6.10 4.39
CA GLY A 140 10.80 -5.38 3.28
C GLY A 140 12.33 -5.47 3.31
N ILE A 141 12.93 -5.40 4.49
CA ILE A 141 14.38 -5.55 4.70
C ILE A 141 14.86 -6.96 4.36
N GLU A 142 14.08 -7.99 4.67
CA GLU A 142 14.41 -9.38 4.30
C GLU A 142 14.53 -9.56 2.78
N GLN A 143 13.73 -8.82 2.01
CA GLN A 143 13.71 -8.88 0.54
C GLN A 143 14.70 -7.92 -0.10
N MET A 144 14.86 -6.72 0.46
CA MET A 144 15.72 -5.64 -0.06
C MET A 144 16.59 -5.05 1.07
N PRO A 145 17.64 -5.77 1.50
CA PRO A 145 18.46 -5.37 2.65
C PRO A 145 19.30 -4.11 2.40
N ASP A 146 19.49 -3.72 1.14
CA ASP A 146 20.20 -2.53 0.69
C ASP A 146 19.32 -1.25 0.68
N ARG A 147 18.03 -1.37 1.01
CA ARG A 147 17.09 -0.24 1.13
C ARG A 147 17.19 0.41 2.50
N TRP A 148 18.16 1.30 2.65
CA TRP A 148 18.39 2.07 3.88
C TRP A 148 17.14 2.84 4.36
N GLU A 149 16.23 3.20 3.44
CA GLU A 149 14.99 3.89 3.78
C GLU A 149 14.08 3.08 4.71
N TYR A 150 14.07 1.74 4.63
CA TYR A 150 13.25 0.91 5.52
C TYR A 150 13.74 0.94 6.96
N TYR A 151 15.06 0.87 7.15
CA TYR A 151 15.68 1.01 8.46
C TYR A 151 15.40 2.40 9.05
N MET A 152 15.52 3.45 8.22
CA MET A 152 15.20 4.82 8.62
C MET A 152 13.72 4.95 9.00
N ASP A 153 12.81 4.41 8.20
CA ASP A 153 11.36 4.47 8.47
C ASP A 153 11.02 3.75 9.78
N ILE A 154 11.64 2.59 10.09
CA ILE A 154 11.50 1.92 11.39
C ILE A 154 12.00 2.83 12.53
N GLY A 155 13.16 3.48 12.34
CA GLY A 155 13.68 4.46 13.31
C GLY A 155 12.69 5.59 13.59
N PHE A 156 12.04 6.10 12.54
CA PHE A 156 10.99 7.11 12.66
C PHE A 156 9.72 6.60 13.34
N ILE A 157 9.35 5.33 13.13
CA ILE A 157 8.24 4.69 13.85
C ILE A 157 8.49 4.73 15.37
N TYR A 158 9.69 4.31 15.77
CA TYR A 158 10.09 4.34 17.18
C TYR A 158 10.17 5.77 17.73
N TYR A 159 10.67 6.72 16.93
CA TYR A 159 10.82 8.12 17.33
C TYR A 159 9.49 8.86 17.53
N TRP A 160 8.57 8.77 16.55
CA TRP A 160 7.35 9.57 16.54
C TRP A 160 6.15 8.90 17.18
N TRP A 161 6.00 7.58 17.08
CA TRP A 161 4.79 6.89 17.57
C TRP A 161 5.06 6.11 18.86
N VAL A 162 6.13 5.32 18.92
CA VAL A 162 6.46 4.53 20.12
C VAL A 162 7.11 5.37 21.22
N LYS A 163 7.79 6.47 20.84
CA LYS A 163 8.59 7.33 21.74
C LYS A 163 9.76 6.61 22.42
N ASP A 164 10.27 5.54 21.80
CA ASP A 164 11.48 4.84 22.22
C ASP A 164 12.67 5.38 21.42
N TYR A 165 13.34 6.38 21.98
CA TYR A 165 14.48 7.00 21.32
C TYR A 165 15.74 6.15 21.29
N GLY A 166 15.87 5.19 22.21
CA GLY A 166 16.98 4.24 22.17
C GLY A 166 16.89 3.38 20.93
N ARG A 167 15.74 2.71 20.74
CA ARG A 167 15.47 1.93 19.53
C ARG A 167 15.48 2.77 18.27
N ALA A 168 14.93 3.99 18.31
CA ALA A 168 14.98 4.88 17.16
C ALA A 168 16.42 5.18 16.72
N ALA A 169 17.30 5.52 17.66
CA ALA A 169 18.71 5.77 17.38
C ALA A 169 19.42 4.52 16.84
N GLU A 170 19.17 3.35 17.41
CA GLU A 170 19.72 2.08 16.90
C GLU A 170 19.32 1.83 15.44
N TRP A 171 18.05 2.04 15.08
CA TRP A 171 17.58 1.86 13.71
C TRP A 171 18.11 2.92 12.75
N PHE A 172 18.28 4.17 13.17
CA PHE A 172 18.96 5.19 12.37
C PHE A 172 20.45 4.88 12.14
N ASP A 173 21.13 4.30 13.13
CA ASP A 173 22.53 3.88 12.98
C ASP A 173 22.64 2.68 12.02
N LYS A 174 21.75 1.68 12.14
CA LYS A 174 21.62 0.60 11.16
C LYS A 174 21.37 1.15 9.75
N ALA A 175 20.49 2.14 9.61
CA ALA A 175 20.25 2.78 8.32
C ALA A 175 21.51 3.45 7.76
N ALA A 176 22.34 4.06 8.61
CA ALA A 176 23.59 4.70 8.21
C ALA A 176 24.69 3.71 7.78
N ASP A 177 24.61 2.45 8.21
CA ASP A 177 25.53 1.38 7.82
C ASP A 177 25.22 0.77 6.45
N VAL A 178 24.03 1.01 5.91
CA VAL A 178 23.64 0.48 4.60
C VAL A 178 24.37 1.24 3.46
N PRO A 179 24.96 0.55 2.48
CA PRO A 179 25.62 1.21 1.35
C PRO A 179 24.68 2.16 0.59
N GLY A 180 25.15 3.39 0.32
CA GLY A 180 24.36 4.42 -0.36
C GLY A 180 23.40 5.19 0.54
N ALA A 181 23.40 4.90 1.84
CA ALA A 181 22.65 5.65 2.84
C ALA A 181 23.08 7.13 2.90
N SER A 182 22.14 7.99 3.26
CA SER A 182 22.38 9.42 3.30
C SER A 182 23.29 9.80 4.48
N TRP A 183 24.25 10.70 4.22
CA TRP A 183 25.33 11.06 5.17
C TRP A 183 24.86 11.58 6.54
N TRP A 184 23.62 12.09 6.63
CA TRP A 184 23.06 12.69 7.85
C TRP A 184 22.46 11.68 8.82
N LEU A 185 22.28 10.41 8.43
CA LEU A 185 21.62 9.39 9.26
C LEU A 185 22.41 9.08 10.54
N ARG A 186 23.74 9.06 10.48
CA ARG A 186 24.57 8.85 11.67
C ARG A 186 24.46 10.00 12.67
N SER A 187 24.40 11.24 12.17
CA SER A 187 24.14 12.42 13.00
C SER A 187 22.72 12.39 13.59
N LEU A 188 21.73 11.92 12.82
CA LEU A 188 20.36 11.76 13.29
C LEU A 188 20.28 10.73 14.44
N ALA A 189 20.98 9.61 14.34
CA ALA A 189 21.08 8.60 15.39
C ALA A 189 21.65 9.21 16.70
N ALA A 190 22.79 9.90 16.59
CA ALA A 190 23.44 10.54 17.75
C ALA A 190 22.54 11.60 18.42
N ASN A 191 21.90 12.46 17.63
CA ASN A 191 20.99 13.49 18.14
C ASN A 191 19.74 12.89 18.80
N THR A 192 19.22 11.80 18.22
CA THR A 192 18.07 11.08 18.76
C THR A 192 18.39 10.44 20.10
N LEU A 193 19.57 9.82 20.23
CA LEU A 193 20.04 9.26 21.49
C LEU A 193 20.24 10.33 22.57
N ALA A 194 20.82 11.47 22.19
CA ALA A 194 20.99 12.62 23.09
C ALA A 194 19.63 13.16 23.58
N ALA A 195 18.64 13.28 22.69
CA ALA A 195 17.27 13.69 23.04
C ALA A 195 16.56 12.66 23.96
N GLY A 196 16.84 11.37 23.78
CA GLY A 196 16.35 10.31 24.66
C GLY A 196 16.98 10.34 26.05
N GLY A 197 18.30 10.57 26.13
CA GLY A 197 19.02 10.73 27.39
C GLY A 197 18.63 11.99 28.16
N SER A 198 18.33 13.09 27.47
CA SER A 198 17.91 14.33 28.12
C SER A 198 16.52 14.25 28.77
N ARG A 199 15.70 13.23 28.48
CA ARG A 199 14.44 13.00 29.20
C ARG A 199 14.63 12.49 30.64
N GLY A 200 15.83 11.98 30.99
CA GLY A 200 16.23 11.88 32.40
C GLY A 200 16.25 13.26 33.09
N SER A 201 16.59 14.31 32.34
CA SER A 201 16.58 15.71 32.80
C SER A 201 15.21 16.40 32.64
N SER A 202 14.34 15.94 31.74
CA SER A 202 12.97 16.48 31.59
C SER A 202 11.96 16.00 32.64
N ARG A 203 12.35 15.12 33.57
CA ARG A 203 11.55 14.84 34.79
C ARG A 203 11.87 15.81 35.94
N MET A 204 12.71 16.81 35.71
CA MET A 204 13.06 17.88 36.66
C MET A 204 12.51 19.27 36.29
N LEU A 205 11.61 19.36 35.30
CA LEU A 205 10.85 20.57 34.98
C LEU A 205 9.37 20.20 34.79
#